data_AF-A0A7J4FST2-F1
#
_entry.id   AF-A0A7J4FST2-F1
#
_cell.length_a   1.000
_cell.length_b   1.000
_cell.length_c   1.000
_cell.angle_alpha   90.00
_cell.angle_beta   90.00
_cell.angle_gamma   90.00
#
_symmetry.space_group_name_H-M   'P 1'
#
loop_
_entity.id
_entity.type
_entity.pdbx_description
1 polymer ?
#
loop_
_entity_poly.entity_id
_entity_poly.type
_entity_poly.pdbx_seq_one_letter_code
_entity_poly.pdbx_strand_id
1 'polypeptide(L)'
;MNAGEQVSGRYIYCIIRSPGERKSFGDIGFGGEEVYTMEYRDFAPVISDAPMKEYEVNEEEVGLHRTVEEHVMKEHSVIPVAYGMVFKNKKLVNVALKAGYKAIKKAMKTVDNRVELGVKVIQPKDASEWNGKIEECRSDFLEGLNKIAADSKELNLFSDRLILNASFLVDRDKIDEFSGELEQIGDRYESLKTQYSGPWAPYNFVDIHILSRPRGGFR
;
A
#
# COMPACT_ATOMS: atom_id res chain seq x y z
N MET A 1 33.51 6.24 -24.76
CA MET A 1 32.12 6.70 -24.56
C MET A 1 31.91 6.78 -23.07
N ASN A 2 31.87 7.98 -22.50
CA ASN A 2 31.68 8.14 -21.05
C ASN A 2 30.22 7.84 -20.74
N ALA A 3 29.96 6.73 -20.04
CA ALA A 3 28.72 6.59 -19.29
C ALA A 3 28.71 7.76 -18.29
N GLY A 4 27.83 8.74 -18.52
CA GLY A 4 27.71 9.87 -17.60
C GLY A 4 27.40 9.31 -16.22
N GLU A 5 28.19 9.68 -15.20
CA GLU A 5 27.94 9.30 -13.81
C GLU A 5 26.49 9.63 -13.47
N GLN A 6 25.68 8.58 -13.32
CA GLN A 6 24.29 8.74 -12.96
C GLN A 6 24.27 9.23 -11.51
N VAL A 7 23.82 10.46 -11.29
CA VAL A 7 23.83 11.07 -9.96
C VAL A 7 23.00 10.19 -9.02
N SER A 8 23.64 9.59 -8.01
CA SER A 8 22.96 8.79 -7.00
C SER A 8 22.04 9.68 -6.14
N GLY A 9 20.76 9.38 -6.15
CA GLY A 9 19.72 9.99 -5.33
C GLY A 9 19.37 9.13 -4.10
N ARG A 10 18.28 9.48 -3.43
CA ARG A 10 17.69 8.76 -2.31
C ARG A 10 16.25 8.44 -2.64
N TYR A 11 16.01 7.18 -2.98
CA TYR A 11 14.67 6.67 -3.24
C TYR A 11 13.99 6.36 -1.91
N ILE A 12 12.72 6.73 -1.75
CA ILE A 12 11.95 6.46 -0.55
C ILE A 12 10.91 5.38 -0.86
N TYR A 13 10.93 4.30 -0.10
CA TYR A 13 9.98 3.19 -0.23
C TYR A 13 8.76 3.40 0.66
N CYS A 14 8.99 3.72 1.93
CA CYS A 14 7.91 3.97 2.89
C CYS A 14 8.44 4.78 4.08
N ILE A 15 7.57 5.12 5.03
CA ILE A 15 7.94 5.69 6.33
C ILE A 15 7.44 4.79 7.45
N ILE A 16 8.32 4.50 8.41
CA ILE A 16 8.02 3.73 9.62
C ILE A 16 8.21 4.60 10.86
N ARG A 17 7.79 4.10 12.03
CA ARG A 17 8.22 4.66 13.33
C ARG A 17 9.73 4.49 13.46
N SER A 18 10.40 5.48 14.05
CA SER A 18 11.84 5.38 14.28
C SER A 18 12.14 4.16 15.15
N PRO A 19 13.04 3.25 14.71
CA PRO A 19 13.53 2.15 15.54
C PRO A 19 14.60 2.61 16.55
N GLY A 20 14.96 3.90 16.58
CA GLY A 20 15.94 4.49 17.51
C GLY A 20 17.39 4.39 17.03
N GLU A 21 17.69 3.47 16.11
CA GLU A 21 19.01 3.30 15.48
C GLU A 21 18.89 2.96 13.99
N ARG A 22 19.97 3.14 13.22
CA ARG A 22 19.95 2.77 11.79
C ARG A 22 19.68 1.27 11.66
N LYS A 23 18.63 0.92 10.95
CA LYS A 23 18.28 -0.46 10.59
C LYS A 23 18.52 -0.68 9.11
N SER A 24 19.17 -1.78 8.79
CA SER A 24 19.27 -2.31 7.43
C SER A 24 18.18 -3.35 7.21
N PHE A 25 17.64 -3.39 6.00
CA PHE A 25 16.73 -4.42 5.49
C PHE A 25 17.41 -5.29 4.41
N GLY A 26 18.72 -5.12 4.23
CA GLY A 26 19.53 -5.87 3.26
C GLY A 26 19.54 -5.25 1.85
N ASP A 27 20.21 -5.98 0.96
CA ASP A 27 20.52 -5.56 -0.41
C ASP A 27 19.36 -5.89 -1.37
N ILE A 28 18.19 -5.33 -1.05
CA ILE A 28 16.91 -5.60 -1.72
C ILE A 28 16.39 -4.39 -2.53
N GLY A 29 17.19 -3.32 -2.62
CA GLY A 29 16.86 -2.09 -3.33
C GLY A 29 17.11 -2.17 -4.84
N PHE A 30 16.83 -1.08 -5.54
CA PHE A 30 17.10 -0.98 -6.98
C PHE A 30 18.58 -1.25 -7.26
N GLY A 31 18.86 -2.14 -8.23
CA GLY A 31 20.25 -2.50 -8.55
C GLY A 31 20.99 -3.28 -7.46
N GLY A 32 20.28 -3.83 -6.46
CA GLY A 32 20.89 -4.53 -5.33
C GLY A 32 21.43 -3.60 -4.24
N GLU A 33 20.99 -2.34 -4.23
CA GLU A 33 21.40 -1.37 -3.22
C GLU A 33 20.83 -1.72 -1.83
N GLU A 34 21.59 -1.39 -0.79
CA GLU A 34 21.14 -1.56 0.59
C GLU A 34 19.90 -0.69 0.86
N VAL A 35 18.85 -1.31 1.38
CA VAL A 35 17.68 -0.61 1.91
C VAL A 35 17.86 -0.40 3.41
N TYR A 36 17.75 0.85 3.87
CA TYR A 36 18.02 1.20 5.26
C TYR A 36 17.17 2.37 5.76
N THR A 37 17.10 2.54 7.08
CA THR A 37 16.41 3.67 7.71
C THR A 37 17.29 4.92 7.76
N MET A 38 16.70 6.09 7.53
CA MET A 38 17.29 7.37 7.91
C MET A 38 16.50 7.97 9.07
N GLU A 39 17.16 8.27 10.19
CA GLU A 39 16.51 8.82 11.38
C GLU A 39 15.90 10.21 11.15
N TYR A 40 14.65 10.38 11.61
CA TYR A 40 13.95 11.66 11.61
C TYR A 40 12.91 11.78 12.75
N ARG A 41 13.33 12.26 13.92
CA ARG A 41 12.45 12.43 15.09
C ARG A 41 11.80 11.09 15.45
N ASP A 42 10.46 11.03 15.47
CA ASP A 42 9.69 9.82 15.81
C ASP A 42 9.53 8.85 14.63
N PHE A 43 10.05 9.19 13.45
CA PHE A 43 9.87 8.44 12.22
C PHE A 43 11.21 8.16 11.54
N ALA A 44 11.20 7.18 10.64
CA ALA A 44 12.32 6.95 9.75
C ALA A 44 11.79 6.59 8.35
N PRO A 45 12.07 7.37 7.30
CA PRO A 45 11.91 6.86 5.94
C PRO A 45 12.85 5.65 5.73
N VAL A 46 12.32 4.67 5.01
CA VAL A 46 13.08 3.55 4.47
C VAL A 46 13.54 3.94 3.09
N ILE A 47 14.85 3.98 2.89
CA ILE A 47 15.48 4.52 1.68
C ILE A 47 16.57 3.59 1.15
N SER A 48 16.90 3.74 -0.13
CA SER A 48 18.16 3.25 -0.70
C SER A 48 18.81 4.33 -1.55
N ASP A 49 20.05 4.10 -1.92
CA ASP A 49 20.66 4.80 -3.05
C ASP A 49 19.98 4.30 -4.34
N ALA A 50 19.77 5.20 -5.30
CA ALA A 50 19.14 4.86 -6.58
C ALA A 50 19.44 5.95 -7.62
N PRO A 51 19.39 5.66 -8.93
CA PRO A 51 19.57 6.69 -9.96
C PRO A 51 18.61 7.88 -9.80
N MET A 52 19.15 9.11 -9.87
CA MET A 52 18.33 10.32 -9.99
C MET A 52 17.79 10.43 -11.42
N LYS A 53 16.66 9.80 -11.67
CA LYS A 53 15.93 9.83 -12.95
C LYS A 53 14.45 10.14 -12.72
N GLU A 54 13.76 10.49 -13.80
CA GLU A 54 12.31 10.37 -13.81
C GLU A 54 11.98 8.88 -13.92
N TYR A 55 11.25 8.36 -12.93
CA TYR A 55 10.81 6.97 -12.91
C TYR A 55 9.51 6.90 -13.68
N GLU A 56 9.58 6.44 -14.93
CA GLU A 56 8.39 6.03 -15.67
C GLU A 56 7.80 4.78 -15.01
N VAL A 57 6.49 4.55 -15.22
CA VAL A 57 5.84 3.36 -14.68
C VAL A 57 6.43 2.13 -15.37
N ASN A 58 7.13 1.32 -14.59
CA ASN A 58 7.74 0.07 -15.01
C ASN A 58 7.27 -1.00 -14.03
N GLU A 59 6.63 -2.06 -14.54
CA GLU A 59 6.03 -3.11 -13.70
C GLU A 59 7.05 -3.83 -12.82
N GLU A 60 8.26 -4.06 -13.33
CA GLU A 60 9.35 -4.69 -12.58
C GLU A 60 9.82 -3.77 -11.44
N GLU A 61 10.02 -2.49 -11.72
CA GLU A 61 10.46 -1.51 -10.71
C GLU A 61 9.37 -1.26 -9.65
N VAL A 62 8.10 -1.24 -10.05
CA VAL A 62 6.94 -1.16 -9.14
C VAL A 62 6.85 -2.44 -8.28
N GLY A 63 7.08 -3.61 -8.87
CA GLY A 63 7.14 -4.88 -8.16
C GLY A 63 8.26 -4.92 -7.12
N LEU A 64 9.43 -4.38 -7.44
CA LEU A 64 10.55 -4.24 -6.50
C LEU A 64 10.18 -3.31 -5.35
N HIS A 65 9.63 -2.13 -5.64
CA HIS A 65 9.16 -1.19 -4.62
C HIS A 65 8.22 -1.87 -3.62
N ARG A 66 7.21 -2.57 -4.13
CA ARG A 66 6.23 -3.32 -3.34
C ARG A 66 6.90 -4.40 -2.49
N THR A 67 7.83 -5.16 -3.06
CA THR A 67 8.55 -6.23 -2.35
C THR A 67 9.33 -5.68 -1.16
N VAL A 68 9.94 -4.50 -1.30
CA VAL A 68 10.62 -3.83 -0.18
C VAL A 68 9.62 -3.44 0.91
N GLU A 69 8.48 -2.86 0.56
CA GLU A 69 7.44 -2.52 1.54
C GLU A 69 6.92 -3.77 2.28
N GLU A 70 6.61 -4.84 1.54
CA GLU A 70 6.19 -6.13 2.11
C GLU A 70 7.23 -6.71 3.07
N HIS A 71 8.53 -6.58 2.73
CA HIS A 71 9.61 -6.99 3.62
C HIS A 71 9.63 -6.17 4.91
N VAL A 72 9.55 -4.84 4.82
CA VAL A 72 9.53 -3.93 5.98
C VAL A 72 8.29 -4.19 6.85
N MET A 73 7.15 -4.47 6.22
CA MET A 73 5.88 -4.76 6.90
C MET A 73 5.95 -5.95 7.84
N LYS A 74 6.86 -6.90 7.64
CA LYS A 74 7.01 -8.05 8.54
C LYS A 74 7.28 -7.63 9.98
N GLU A 75 7.91 -6.48 10.19
CA GLU A 75 8.31 -6.01 11.51
C GLU A 75 7.74 -4.63 11.87
N HIS A 76 7.31 -3.83 10.88
CA HIS A 76 6.92 -2.44 11.08
C HIS A 76 5.56 -2.12 10.47
N SER A 77 4.86 -1.16 11.08
CA SER A 77 3.76 -0.46 10.42
C SER A 77 4.32 0.53 9.39
N VAL A 78 3.75 0.54 8.20
CA VAL A 78 4.27 1.32 7.07
C VAL A 78 3.27 2.38 6.64
N ILE A 79 3.75 3.61 6.46
CA ILE A 79 3.10 4.61 5.63
C ILE A 79 3.68 4.43 4.22
N PRO A 80 2.90 3.94 3.25
CA PRO A 80 3.35 3.86 1.88
C PRO A 80 3.59 5.26 1.30
N VAL A 81 4.52 5.35 0.34
CA VAL A 81 4.72 6.57 -0.46
C VAL A 81 4.56 6.21 -1.94
N ALA A 82 4.23 7.21 -2.77
CA ALA A 82 4.08 6.95 -4.20
C ALA A 82 5.39 6.43 -4.83
N TYR A 83 5.27 5.45 -5.72
CA TYR A 83 6.37 4.99 -6.55
C TYR A 83 7.07 6.16 -7.27
N GLY A 84 8.40 6.10 -7.34
CA GLY A 84 9.23 7.09 -8.03
C GLY A 84 9.66 8.27 -7.17
N MET A 85 9.43 8.22 -5.85
CA MET A 85 9.78 9.30 -4.95
C MET A 85 11.28 9.31 -4.61
N VAL A 86 12.07 9.96 -5.47
CA VAL A 86 13.53 10.11 -5.35
C VAL A 86 13.95 11.55 -5.03
N PHE A 87 14.93 11.70 -4.14
CA PHE A 87 15.51 12.98 -3.76
C PHE A 87 16.99 13.06 -4.10
N LYS A 88 17.49 14.25 -4.45
CA LYS A 88 18.91 14.44 -4.77
C LYS A 88 19.87 14.05 -3.62
N ASN A 89 19.43 14.17 -2.36
CA ASN A 89 20.23 13.84 -1.19
C ASN A 89 19.37 13.76 0.09
N LYS A 90 19.97 13.22 1.15
CA LYS A 90 19.37 13.10 2.50
C LYS A 90 18.90 14.45 3.09
N LYS A 91 19.54 15.57 2.73
CA LYS A 91 19.16 16.91 3.23
C LYS A 91 17.80 17.32 2.67
N LEU A 92 17.51 17.04 1.40
CA LEU A 92 16.20 17.30 0.81
C LEU A 92 15.12 16.37 1.37
N VAL A 93 15.44 15.10 1.63
CA VAL A 93 14.52 14.19 2.34
C VAL A 93 14.13 14.78 3.70
N ASN A 94 15.10 15.26 4.49
CA ASN A 94 14.86 15.91 5.78
C ASN A 94 13.95 17.15 5.68
N VAL A 95 14.15 17.99 4.66
CA VAL A 95 13.28 19.16 4.41
C VAL A 95 11.85 18.73 4.14
N ALA A 96 11.69 17.70 3.32
CA ALA A 96 10.39 17.21 2.89
C ALA A 96 9.63 16.52 4.05
N LEU A 97 10.32 15.72 4.87
CA LEU A 97 9.78 15.17 6.12
C LEU A 97 9.39 16.27 7.12
N LYS A 98 10.19 17.34 7.22
CA LYS A 98 9.87 18.49 8.09
C LYS A 98 8.59 19.18 7.68
N ALA A 99 8.40 19.39 6.38
CA ALA A 99 7.17 19.98 5.85
C ALA A 99 5.96 19.07 6.06
N GLY A 100 6.12 17.77 5.84
CA GLY A 100 5.05 16.77 5.95
C GLY A 100 4.78 16.23 7.36
N TYR A 101 5.56 16.61 8.38
CA TYR A 101 5.59 15.92 9.68
C TYR A 101 4.21 15.77 10.35
N LYS A 102 3.34 16.79 10.30
CA LYS A 102 1.99 16.69 10.86
C LYS A 102 1.12 15.67 10.11
N ALA A 103 1.22 15.62 8.78
CA ALA A 103 0.51 14.67 7.95
C ALA A 103 1.01 13.25 8.19
N ILE A 104 2.34 13.05 8.22
CA ILE A 104 2.98 11.76 8.55
C ILE A 104 2.52 11.26 9.92
N LYS A 105 2.49 12.13 10.94
CA LYS A 105 2.01 11.76 12.28
C LYS A 105 0.55 11.34 12.30
N LYS A 106 -0.30 11.97 11.47
CA LYS A 106 -1.70 11.56 11.32
C LYS A 106 -1.81 10.23 10.58
N ALA A 107 -1.09 10.08 9.48
CA ALA A 107 -1.06 8.84 8.69
C ALA A 107 -0.59 7.65 9.51
N MET A 108 0.49 7.80 10.31
CA MET A 108 0.97 6.70 11.17
C MET A 108 -0.10 6.25 12.15
N LYS A 109 -0.85 7.17 12.76
CA LYS A 109 -1.94 6.80 13.66
C LYS A 109 -3.04 5.99 12.96
N THR A 110 -3.28 6.25 11.68
CA THR A 110 -4.26 5.51 10.89
C THR A 110 -3.77 4.09 10.61
N VAL A 111 -2.50 3.92 10.24
CA VAL A 111 -1.93 2.64 9.76
C VAL A 111 -1.23 1.80 10.82
N ASP A 112 -1.10 2.31 12.05
CA ASP A 112 -0.42 1.62 13.15
C ASP A 112 -1.04 0.24 13.40
N ASN A 113 -0.22 -0.81 13.32
CA ASN A 113 -0.57 -2.23 13.41
C ASN A 113 -1.69 -2.67 12.46
N ARG A 114 -1.84 -1.98 11.33
CA ARG A 114 -2.86 -2.29 10.33
C ARG A 114 -2.26 -2.63 8.99
N VAL A 115 -3.04 -3.34 8.19
CA VAL A 115 -2.75 -3.71 6.82
C VAL A 115 -3.95 -3.43 5.94
N GLU A 116 -3.71 -3.34 4.65
CA GLU A 116 -4.76 -3.24 3.66
C GLU A 116 -5.07 -4.60 3.05
N LEU A 117 -6.35 -4.96 3.01
CA LEU A 117 -6.88 -6.18 2.40
C LEU A 117 -7.84 -5.81 1.28
N GLY A 118 -7.58 -6.31 0.08
CA GLY A 118 -8.43 -6.10 -1.09
C GLY A 118 -9.40 -7.26 -1.28
N VAL A 119 -10.69 -6.95 -1.44
CA VAL A 119 -11.76 -7.92 -1.68
C VAL A 119 -12.45 -7.61 -3.00
N LYS A 120 -12.63 -8.63 -3.82
CA LYS A 120 -13.46 -8.58 -5.03
C LYS A 120 -14.49 -9.68 -5.00
N VAL A 121 -15.74 -9.35 -5.32
CA VAL A 121 -16.82 -10.33 -5.48
C VAL A 121 -17.29 -10.29 -6.91
N ILE A 122 -17.21 -11.43 -7.60
CA ILE A 122 -17.36 -11.52 -9.06
C ILE A 122 -18.44 -12.54 -9.40
N GLN A 123 -19.42 -12.16 -10.21
CA GLN A 123 -20.43 -13.09 -10.73
C GLN A 123 -19.85 -14.03 -11.80
N PRO A 124 -20.39 -15.24 -12.00
CA PRO A 124 -20.06 -16.14 -13.10
C PRO A 124 -20.13 -15.51 -14.49
N LYS A 125 -19.54 -16.19 -15.50
CA LYS A 125 -19.67 -15.77 -16.90
C LYS A 125 -21.08 -16.07 -17.45
N ASP A 126 -21.63 -17.21 -17.05
CA ASP A 126 -22.97 -17.63 -17.45
C ASP A 126 -23.98 -17.13 -16.41
N ALA A 127 -24.39 -15.87 -16.57
CA ALA A 127 -25.27 -15.15 -15.65
C ALA A 127 -26.76 -15.54 -15.76
N SER A 128 -27.11 -16.52 -16.60
CA SER A 128 -28.50 -16.95 -16.82
C SER A 128 -29.17 -17.59 -15.60
N GLU A 129 -28.42 -17.88 -14.53
CA GLU A 129 -28.94 -18.47 -13.28
C GLU A 129 -28.99 -17.49 -12.09
N TRP A 130 -28.38 -16.29 -12.19
CA TRP A 130 -28.37 -15.34 -11.08
C TRP A 130 -29.24 -14.12 -11.38
N ASN A 131 -30.51 -14.21 -10.96
CA ASN A 131 -31.42 -13.07 -10.79
C ASN A 131 -31.23 -12.37 -9.42
N GLY A 132 -30.13 -12.70 -8.73
CA GLY A 132 -29.90 -12.42 -7.33
C GLY A 132 -29.61 -10.96 -7.04
N LYS A 133 -30.10 -10.51 -5.89
CA LYS A 133 -30.05 -9.15 -5.39
C LYS A 133 -28.60 -8.68 -5.21
N ILE A 134 -27.97 -8.17 -6.27
CA ILE A 134 -26.61 -7.59 -6.28
C ILE A 134 -26.40 -6.68 -5.07
N GLU A 135 -27.37 -5.79 -4.82
CA GLU A 135 -27.32 -4.87 -3.69
C GLU A 135 -27.40 -5.58 -2.33
N GLU A 136 -28.20 -6.63 -2.18
CA GLU A 136 -28.25 -7.39 -0.92
C GLU A 136 -26.94 -8.14 -0.68
N CYS A 137 -26.39 -8.77 -1.72
CA CYS A 137 -25.08 -9.41 -1.66
C CYS A 137 -24.01 -8.39 -1.27
N ARG A 138 -23.95 -7.26 -1.98
CA ARG A 138 -22.99 -6.20 -1.69
C ARG A 138 -23.15 -5.67 -0.26
N SER A 139 -24.38 -5.48 0.21
CA SER A 139 -24.66 -5.05 1.59
C SER A 139 -24.19 -6.07 2.61
N ASP A 140 -24.44 -7.37 2.40
CA ASP A 140 -24.03 -8.43 3.34
C ASP A 140 -22.50 -8.49 3.48
N PHE A 141 -21.76 -8.46 2.36
CA PHE A 141 -20.30 -8.38 2.39
C PHE A 141 -19.81 -7.11 3.09
N LEU A 142 -20.34 -5.93 2.74
CA LEU A 142 -19.90 -4.69 3.35
C LEU A 142 -20.22 -4.63 4.85
N GLU A 143 -21.43 -5.01 5.26
CA GLU A 143 -21.86 -4.98 6.66
C GLU A 143 -21.10 -5.99 7.51
N GLY A 144 -20.89 -7.21 7.01
CA GLY A 144 -20.13 -8.24 7.71
C GLY A 144 -18.66 -7.83 7.90
N LEU A 145 -17.98 -7.46 6.80
CA LEU A 145 -16.57 -7.13 6.82
C LEU A 145 -16.27 -5.81 7.58
N ASN A 146 -17.17 -4.82 7.54
CA ASN A 146 -17.01 -3.57 8.29
C ASN A 146 -17.14 -3.75 9.81
N LYS A 147 -17.68 -4.86 10.31
CA LYS A 147 -17.67 -5.15 11.76
C LYS A 147 -16.27 -5.45 12.28
N ILE A 148 -15.39 -5.94 11.40
CA ILE A 148 -14.03 -6.39 11.73
C ILE A 148 -13.02 -5.31 11.33
N ALA A 149 -13.19 -4.70 10.15
CA ALA A 149 -12.31 -3.68 9.62
C ALA A 149 -12.36 -2.37 10.44
N ALA A 150 -11.22 -1.69 10.53
CA ALA A 150 -11.12 -0.38 11.14
C ALA A 150 -11.62 0.75 10.21
N ASP A 151 -11.53 0.56 8.90
CA ASP A 151 -12.01 1.46 7.86
C ASP A 151 -12.19 0.68 6.54
N SER A 152 -12.98 1.21 5.60
CA SER A 152 -13.15 0.62 4.27
C SER A 152 -13.30 1.68 3.19
N LYS A 153 -12.90 1.31 1.97
CA LYS A 153 -13.08 2.11 0.77
C LYS A 153 -13.55 1.25 -0.39
N GLU A 154 -14.67 1.65 -0.97
CA GLU A 154 -15.11 1.08 -2.23
C GLU A 154 -14.33 1.68 -3.38
N LEU A 155 -13.96 0.81 -4.33
CA LEU A 155 -13.17 1.12 -5.50
C LEU A 155 -14.05 0.99 -6.75
N ASN A 156 -13.57 1.53 -7.86
CA ASN A 156 -14.31 1.51 -9.12
C ASN A 156 -14.62 0.07 -9.58
N LEU A 157 -15.87 -0.15 -9.98
CA LEU A 157 -16.29 -1.37 -10.66
C LEU A 157 -15.93 -1.24 -12.15
N PHE A 158 -14.85 -1.88 -12.57
CA PHE A 158 -14.35 -1.81 -13.96
C PHE A 158 -14.95 -2.91 -14.86
N SER A 159 -15.91 -3.68 -14.35
CA SER A 159 -16.60 -4.73 -15.09
C SER A 159 -18.01 -4.90 -14.52
N ASP A 160 -18.99 -5.10 -15.39
CA ASP A 160 -20.38 -5.43 -15.00
C ASP A 160 -20.48 -6.75 -14.22
N ARG A 161 -19.42 -7.55 -14.23
CA ARG A 161 -19.33 -8.79 -13.44
C ARG A 161 -18.82 -8.58 -12.03
N LEU A 162 -18.35 -7.40 -11.69
CA LEU A 162 -17.78 -7.09 -10.39
C LEU A 162 -18.89 -6.51 -9.51
N ILE A 163 -19.33 -7.30 -8.53
CA ILE A 163 -20.36 -6.91 -7.55
C ILE A 163 -19.76 -6.01 -6.47
N LEU A 164 -18.55 -6.35 -6.03
CA LEU A 164 -17.80 -5.59 -5.04
C LEU A 164 -16.34 -5.49 -5.49
N ASN A 165 -15.77 -4.30 -5.34
CA ASN A 165 -14.34 -4.05 -5.39
C ASN A 165 -14.05 -3.09 -4.24
N ALA A 166 -13.48 -3.59 -3.16
CA ALA A 166 -13.25 -2.78 -1.97
C ALA A 166 -11.92 -3.10 -1.34
N SER A 167 -11.40 -2.10 -0.64
CA SER A 167 -10.21 -2.16 0.19
C SER A 167 -10.63 -1.95 1.64
N PHE A 168 -10.04 -2.74 2.54
CA PHE A 168 -10.34 -2.72 3.96
C PHE A 168 -9.05 -2.51 4.75
N LEU A 169 -9.09 -1.61 5.72
CA LEU A 169 -8.01 -1.40 6.68
C LEU A 169 -8.28 -2.28 7.89
N VAL A 170 -7.42 -3.26 8.12
CA VAL A 170 -7.66 -4.30 9.13
C VAL A 170 -6.49 -4.35 10.09
N ASP A 171 -6.79 -4.44 11.39
CA ASP A 171 -5.76 -4.66 12.42
C ASP A 171 -5.07 -6.03 12.15
N ARG A 172 -3.74 -6.10 12.28
CA ARG A 172 -2.95 -7.28 11.90
C ARG A 172 -3.36 -8.56 12.61
N ASP A 173 -3.83 -8.45 13.84
CA ASP A 173 -4.30 -9.55 14.68
C ASP A 173 -5.72 -10.03 14.29
N LYS A 174 -6.43 -9.29 13.43
CA LYS A 174 -7.77 -9.62 12.93
C LYS A 174 -7.78 -10.12 11.48
N ILE A 175 -6.61 -10.33 10.86
CA ILE A 175 -6.54 -10.80 9.47
C ILE A 175 -7.26 -12.13 9.31
N ASP A 176 -7.02 -13.09 10.21
CA ASP A 176 -7.64 -14.42 10.14
C ASP A 176 -9.16 -14.37 10.37
N GLU A 177 -9.61 -13.53 11.31
CA GLU A 177 -11.03 -13.25 11.56
C GLU A 177 -11.70 -12.66 10.32
N PHE A 178 -11.06 -11.68 9.68
CA PHE A 178 -11.55 -11.03 8.47
C PHE A 178 -11.66 -12.02 7.30
N SER A 179 -10.63 -12.85 7.06
CA SER A 179 -10.68 -13.86 6.01
C SER A 179 -11.75 -14.93 6.28
N GLY A 180 -11.91 -15.34 7.55
CA GLY A 180 -12.94 -16.29 7.93
C GLY A 180 -14.35 -15.75 7.71
N GLU A 181 -14.61 -14.48 8.03
CA GLU A 181 -15.90 -13.84 7.75
C GLU A 181 -16.15 -13.70 6.24
N LEU A 182 -15.12 -13.36 5.45
CA LEU A 182 -15.23 -13.29 3.98
C LEU A 182 -15.64 -14.64 3.38
N GLU A 183 -15.03 -15.73 3.86
CA GLU A 183 -15.38 -17.10 3.44
C GLU A 183 -16.81 -17.45 3.87
N GLN A 184 -17.18 -17.19 5.13
CA GLN A 184 -18.53 -17.48 5.64
C GLN A 184 -19.64 -16.71 4.92
N ILE A 185 -19.40 -15.46 4.51
CA ILE A 185 -20.35 -14.70 3.69
C ILE A 185 -20.36 -15.26 2.27
N GLY A 186 -19.20 -15.57 1.70
CA GLY A 186 -19.06 -16.18 0.38
C GLY A 186 -19.85 -17.48 0.23
N ASP A 187 -19.80 -18.36 1.23
CA ASP A 187 -20.50 -19.65 1.25
C ASP A 187 -22.03 -19.52 1.21
N ARG A 188 -22.59 -18.34 1.54
CA ARG A 188 -24.05 -18.07 1.44
C ARG A 188 -24.49 -17.85 0.00
N TYR A 189 -23.56 -17.48 -0.88
CA TYR A 189 -23.84 -17.13 -2.27
C TYR A 189 -23.21 -18.15 -3.21
N GLU A 190 -23.98 -19.19 -3.54
CA GLU A 190 -23.57 -20.17 -4.54
C GLU A 190 -23.16 -19.48 -5.85
N SER A 191 -22.14 -20.02 -6.52
CA SER A 191 -21.58 -19.58 -7.81
C SER A 191 -20.78 -18.26 -7.81
N LEU A 192 -20.81 -17.43 -6.76
CA LEU A 192 -19.98 -16.23 -6.73
C LEU A 192 -18.50 -16.56 -6.52
N LYS A 193 -17.64 -15.85 -7.23
CA LYS A 193 -16.19 -15.92 -7.02
C LYS A 193 -15.75 -14.77 -6.12
N THR A 194 -15.33 -15.08 -4.92
CA THR A 194 -14.61 -14.15 -4.04
C THR A 194 -13.11 -14.18 -4.38
N GLN A 195 -12.48 -13.02 -4.43
CA GLN A 195 -11.03 -12.88 -4.49
C GLN A 195 -10.57 -12.03 -3.32
N TYR A 196 -9.52 -12.52 -2.68
CA TYR A 196 -8.85 -11.88 -1.56
C TYR A 196 -7.40 -11.59 -1.95
N SER A 197 -6.88 -10.43 -1.55
CA SER A 197 -5.50 -10.04 -1.80
C SER A 197 -4.95 -9.22 -0.64
N GLY A 198 -3.69 -9.41 -0.31
CA GLY A 198 -3.03 -8.78 0.83
C GLY A 198 -2.20 -9.78 1.62
N PRO A 199 -1.60 -9.34 2.74
CA PRO A 199 -1.65 -7.98 3.29
C PRO A 199 -0.81 -6.98 2.50
N TRP A 200 -1.39 -5.83 2.15
CA TRP A 200 -0.71 -4.74 1.44
C TRP A 200 -0.40 -3.56 2.36
N ALA A 201 0.55 -2.72 1.96
CA ALA A 201 0.73 -1.42 2.56
C ALA A 201 -0.55 -0.56 2.34
N PRO A 202 -0.97 0.30 3.30
CA PRO A 202 -2.31 0.93 3.24
C PRO A 202 -2.47 2.11 2.28
N TYR A 203 -2.18 1.90 1.00
CA TYR A 203 -2.23 2.91 -0.07
C TYR A 203 -3.60 3.58 -0.20
N ASN A 204 -4.69 2.84 0.01
CA ASN A 204 -6.03 3.42 -0.09
C ASN A 204 -6.39 4.27 1.12
N PHE A 205 -5.69 4.19 2.25
CA PHE A 205 -6.11 4.83 3.51
C PHE A 205 -5.26 6.04 3.90
N VAL A 206 -4.07 6.18 3.33
CA VAL A 206 -3.19 7.34 3.56
C VAL A 206 -2.61 7.82 2.24
N ASP A 207 -2.58 9.14 2.09
CA ASP A 207 -1.92 9.79 0.96
C ASP A 207 -0.85 10.75 1.50
N ILE A 208 0.41 10.43 1.21
CA ILE A 208 1.56 11.22 1.61
C ILE A 208 2.37 11.59 0.37
N HIS A 209 2.07 12.77 -0.17
CA HIS A 209 2.92 13.45 -1.13
C HIS A 209 4.04 14.19 -0.39
N ILE A 210 5.23 13.61 -0.32
CA ILE A 210 6.40 14.29 0.24
C ILE A 210 7.02 15.14 -0.85
N LEU A 211 6.64 16.43 -0.91
CA LEU A 211 7.15 17.49 -1.79
C LEU A 211 8.28 17.09 -2.77
N SER A 212 7.94 16.30 -3.79
CA SER A 212 8.50 16.49 -5.12
C SER A 212 7.59 17.50 -5.81
N ARG A 213 8.09 18.29 -6.76
CA ARG A 213 7.23 19.28 -7.46
C ARG A 213 5.92 18.60 -7.89
N PRO A 214 4.74 19.22 -7.70
CA PRO A 214 3.51 18.63 -8.19
C PRO A 214 3.64 18.48 -9.70
N ARG A 215 3.67 17.24 -10.17
CA ARG A 215 3.42 16.90 -11.57
C ARG A 215 2.18 16.01 -11.54
N GLY A 216 1.20 16.40 -12.35
CA GLY A 216 -0.19 16.01 -12.27
C GLY A 216 -0.39 14.57 -11.80
N GLY A 217 -1.11 14.43 -10.69
CA GLY A 217 -1.58 13.13 -10.25
C GLY A 217 -2.45 12.51 -11.35
N PHE A 218 -2.18 11.26 -11.67
CA PHE A 218 -3.11 10.43 -12.40
C PHE A 218 -4.16 9.95 -11.39
N ARG A 219 -5.40 10.42 -11.59
CA ARG A 219 -6.60 9.85 -10.98
C ARG A 219 -7.02 8.61 -11.76
#